data_AF-K2H3C9-F1
#
_entry.id   AF-K2H3C9-F1
#
_cell.length_a   1.000
_cell.length_b   1.000
_cell.length_c   1.000
_cell.angle_alpha   90.00
_cell.angle_beta   90.00
_cell.angle_gamma   90.00
#
_symmetry.space_group_name_H-M   'P 1'
#
loop_
_entity.id
_entity.type
_entity.pdbx_description
1 polymer ?
#
loop_
_entity_poly.entity_id
_entity_poly.type
_entity_poly.pdbx_seq_one_letter_code
_entity_poly.pdbx_strand_id
1 'polypeptide(L)'
;MTHNIKLILVFFSLLAVSFAAIVGMDVGTQFTKTAFIGPKKVDIVENEESKRKDPTLVGLDLSNRRVFGTKAQKLAFSSPKRIFMYSNKLIGKSFNDPFLEVCFYLLI
;
A
#
# COMPACT_ATOMS: atom_id res chain seq x y z
N MET A 1 29.92 -35.66 -2.72
CA MET A 1 29.86 -34.70 -1.60
C MET A 1 29.01 -33.46 -1.89
N THR A 2 29.06 -32.87 -3.09
CA THR A 2 28.34 -31.62 -3.42
C THR A 2 26.81 -31.74 -3.44
N HIS A 3 26.25 -32.90 -3.80
CA HIS A 3 24.80 -33.13 -3.78
C HIS A 3 24.18 -33.06 -2.38
N ASN A 4 24.85 -33.64 -1.38
CA ASN A 4 24.37 -33.62 0.00
C ASN A 4 24.37 -32.20 0.57
N ILE A 5 25.37 -31.40 0.22
CA ILE A 5 25.45 -29.98 0.61
C ILE A 5 24.30 -29.18 -0.02
N LYS A 6 24.01 -29.39 -1.32
CA LYS A 6 22.86 -28.75 -1.98
C LYS A 6 21.53 -29.13 -1.33
N LEU A 7 21.36 -30.40 -0.97
CA LEU A 7 20.13 -30.88 -0.33
C LEU A 7 19.93 -30.27 1.06
N ILE A 8 21.00 -30.16 1.84
CA ILE A 8 20.98 -29.49 3.16
C ILE A 8 20.61 -28.01 3.00
N LEU A 9 21.19 -27.31 2.04
CA LEU A 9 20.88 -25.90 1.78
C LEU A 9 19.41 -25.70 1.37
N VAL A 10 18.87 -26.57 0.51
CA VAL A 10 17.45 -26.54 0.12
C VAL A 10 16.56 -26.77 1.34
N PHE A 11 16.88 -27.75 2.19
CA PHE A 11 16.12 -28.02 3.41
C PHE A 11 16.09 -26.81 4.35
N PHE A 12 17.25 -26.17 4.62
CA PHE A 12 17.31 -24.96 5.44
C PHE A 12 16.54 -23.79 4.83
N SER A 13 16.57 -23.65 3.49
CA SER A 13 15.81 -22.59 2.82
C SER A 13 14.29 -22.79 2.95
N LEU A 14 13.80 -24.03 2.83
CA LEU A 14 12.38 -24.36 3.02
C LEU A 14 11.93 -24.13 4.45
N LEU A 15 12.77 -24.51 5.42
CA LEU A 15 12.50 -24.27 6.83
C LEU A 15 12.42 -22.76 7.10
N ALA A 16 13.33 -21.95 6.57
CA ALA A 16 13.30 -20.49 6.73
C ALA A 16 12.03 -19.86 6.15
N VAL A 17 11.58 -20.29 4.96
CA VAL A 17 10.34 -19.79 4.34
C VAL A 17 9.11 -20.17 5.17
N SER A 18 9.10 -21.34 5.82
CA SER A 18 7.96 -21.78 6.64
C SER A 18 7.69 -20.90 7.88
N PHE A 19 8.70 -20.15 8.36
CA PHE A 19 8.57 -19.22 9.48
C PHE A 19 8.50 -17.75 9.05
N ALA A 20 8.45 -17.47 7.74
CA ALA A 20 8.37 -16.11 7.24
C ALA A 20 7.04 -15.45 7.65
N ALA A 21 7.13 -14.18 8.06
CA ALA A 21 5.95 -13.35 8.23
C ALA A 21 5.51 -12.78 6.89
N ILE A 22 4.19 -12.70 6.70
CA ILE A 22 3.56 -12.18 5.49
C ILE A 22 2.90 -10.84 5.83
N VAL A 23 2.98 -9.89 4.90
CA VAL A 23 2.22 -8.65 4.96
C VAL A 23 1.16 -8.69 3.87
N GLY A 24 -0.11 -8.63 4.27
CA GLY A 24 -1.24 -8.45 3.37
C GLY A 24 -1.61 -6.98 3.27
N MET A 25 -1.91 -6.48 2.07
CA MET A 25 -2.42 -5.11 1.88
C MET A 25 -3.72 -5.12 1.11
N ASP A 26 -4.76 -4.54 1.69
CA ASP A 26 -6.03 -4.20 1.05
C ASP A 26 -5.94 -2.74 0.59
N VAL A 27 -5.69 -2.52 -0.70
CA VAL A 27 -5.58 -1.18 -1.30
C VAL A 27 -6.95 -0.74 -1.83
N GLY A 28 -7.77 -0.24 -0.93
CA GLY A 28 -9.08 0.29 -1.27
C GLY A 28 -9.02 1.65 -1.97
N THR A 29 -10.20 2.16 -2.36
CA THR A 29 -10.31 3.47 -3.03
C THR A 29 -10.15 4.65 -2.08
N GLN A 30 -10.60 4.49 -0.82
CA GLN A 30 -10.58 5.55 0.18
C GLN A 30 -9.66 5.22 1.35
N PHE A 31 -9.54 3.94 1.68
CA PHE A 31 -8.71 3.46 2.79
C PHE A 31 -7.92 2.23 2.39
N THR A 32 -6.67 2.21 2.80
CA THR A 32 -5.76 1.09 2.73
C THR A 32 -5.67 0.45 4.11
N LYS A 33 -5.67 -0.88 4.16
CA LYS A 33 -5.42 -1.64 5.39
C LYS A 33 -4.24 -2.57 5.20
N THR A 34 -3.41 -2.66 6.23
CA THR A 34 -2.24 -3.54 6.21
C THR A 34 -2.41 -4.57 7.31
N ALA A 35 -2.32 -5.85 6.95
CA ALA A 35 -2.37 -6.97 7.87
C ALA A 35 -0.98 -7.60 8.00
N PHE A 36 -0.60 -7.91 9.24
CA PHE A 36 0.53 -8.75 9.55
C PHE A 36 0.05 -10.18 9.81
N ILE A 37 0.65 -11.14 9.12
CA ILE A 37 0.35 -12.57 9.25
C ILE A 37 1.65 -13.26 9.62
N GLY A 38 1.88 -13.43 10.92
CA GLY A 38 3.03 -14.15 11.45
C GLY A 38 2.66 -15.59 11.84
N PRO A 39 3.67 -16.44 12.16
CA PRO A 39 3.45 -17.85 12.49
C PRO A 39 2.49 -18.10 13.68
N LYS A 40 2.33 -17.11 14.58
CA LYS A 40 1.53 -17.23 15.81
C LYS A 40 0.36 -16.25 15.91
N LYS A 41 0.37 -15.19 15.11
CA LYS A 41 -0.58 -14.07 15.26
C LYS A 41 -0.89 -13.46 13.90
N VAL A 42 -2.17 -13.20 13.70
CA VAL A 42 -2.68 -12.32 12.65
C VAL A 42 -3.15 -11.03 13.30
N ASP A 43 -2.77 -9.89 12.76
CA ASP A 43 -3.20 -8.59 13.27
C ASP A 43 -3.30 -7.54 12.16
N ILE A 44 -4.07 -6.48 12.40
CA ILE A 44 -4.09 -5.30 11.54
C ILE A 44 -3.06 -4.32 12.08
N VAL A 45 -2.15 -3.90 11.21
CA VAL A 45 -1.10 -2.95 11.54
C VAL A 45 -1.72 -1.58 11.81
N GLU A 46 -1.29 -0.97 12.90
CA GLU A 46 -1.66 0.40 13.25
C GLU A 46 -0.66 1.38 12.63
N ASN A 47 -1.17 2.52 12.17
CA ASN A 47 -0.34 3.60 11.66
C ASN A 47 0.24 4.46 12.79
N GLU A 48 1.00 5.50 12.42
CA GLU A 48 1.60 6.46 13.37
C GLU A 48 0.57 7.17 14.27
N GLU A 49 -0.71 7.13 13.95
CA GLU A 49 -1.82 7.72 14.73
C GLU A 49 -2.67 6.66 15.44
N SER A 50 -2.16 5.43 15.61
CA SER A 50 -2.86 4.30 16.24
C SER A 50 -4.19 3.91 15.56
N LYS A 51 -4.33 4.22 14.27
CA LYS A 51 -5.49 3.81 13.47
C LYS A 51 -5.14 2.56 12.66
N ARG A 52 -6.11 1.65 12.54
CA ARG A 52 -6.02 0.41 11.75
C ARG A 52 -6.39 0.58 10.27
N LYS A 53 -6.41 1.81 9.78
CA LYS A 53 -6.69 2.17 8.38
C LYS A 53 -5.98 3.46 8.04
N ASP A 54 -5.39 3.49 6.85
CA ASP A 54 -4.74 4.66 6.29
C ASP A 54 -5.57 5.21 5.13
N PRO A 55 -5.76 6.53 5.02
CA PRO A 55 -6.36 7.11 3.83
C PRO A 55 -5.59 6.75 2.55
N THR A 56 -6.29 6.29 1.50
CA THR A 56 -5.68 5.96 0.20
C THR A 56 -5.50 7.20 -0.65
N LEU A 57 -4.45 7.96 -0.34
CA LEU A 57 -4.00 9.07 -1.17
C LEU A 57 -2.50 9.29 -1.00
N VAL A 58 -1.93 9.92 -2.02
CA VAL A 58 -0.53 10.36 -2.05
C VAL A 58 -0.52 11.86 -2.17
N GLY A 59 0.27 12.54 -1.37
CA GLY A 59 0.56 13.95 -1.53
C GLY A 59 2.03 14.17 -1.86
N LEU A 60 2.34 15.34 -2.38
CA LEU A 60 3.71 15.86 -2.33
C LEU A 60 3.75 16.89 -1.19
N ASP A 61 4.82 17.05 -0.41
CA ASP A 61 5.00 18.15 0.54
C ASP A 61 5.64 19.38 -0.12
N LEU A 62 5.75 20.52 0.54
CA LEU A 62 6.32 21.74 -0.07
C LEU A 62 7.76 21.57 -0.59
N SER A 63 8.48 20.56 -0.10
CA SER A 63 9.82 20.19 -0.54
C SER A 63 9.80 19.09 -1.62
N ASN A 64 8.64 18.86 -2.25
CA ASN A 64 8.39 17.84 -3.28
C ASN A 64 8.67 16.39 -2.85
N ARG A 65 8.60 16.09 -1.55
CA ARG A 65 8.69 14.71 -1.05
C ARG A 65 7.32 14.07 -1.02
N ARG A 66 7.25 12.77 -1.29
CA ARG A 66 6.01 12.00 -1.21
C ARG A 66 5.58 11.83 0.25
N VAL A 67 4.32 12.13 0.53
CA VAL A 67 3.64 11.88 1.80
C VAL A 67 2.43 11.00 1.57
N PHE A 68 2.05 10.20 2.57
CA PHE A 68 1.02 9.16 2.44
C PHE A 68 0.06 9.21 3.64
N GLY A 69 -1.06 8.51 3.51
CA GLY A 69 -2.00 8.27 4.62
C GLY A 69 -2.48 9.58 5.25
N THR A 70 -2.51 9.64 6.58
CA THR A 70 -3.04 10.82 7.26
C THR A 70 -2.22 12.09 7.03
N LYS A 71 -0.91 11.99 6.78
CA LYS A 71 -0.08 13.16 6.43
C LYS A 71 -0.52 13.78 5.11
N ALA A 72 -0.78 12.95 4.10
CA ALA A 72 -1.34 13.41 2.83
C ALA A 72 -2.76 13.97 3.00
N GLN A 73 -3.60 13.34 3.84
CA GLN A 73 -4.96 13.80 4.11
C GLN A 73 -5.00 15.19 4.74
N LYS A 74 -4.10 15.48 5.69
CA LYS A 74 -3.99 16.82 6.30
C LYS A 74 -3.63 17.89 5.27
N LEU A 75 -2.78 17.55 4.30
CA LEU A 75 -2.39 18.46 3.23
C LEU A 75 -3.51 18.70 2.20
N ALA A 76 -4.47 17.78 2.07
CA ALA A 76 -5.56 17.92 1.09
C ALA A 76 -6.40 19.17 1.29
N PHE A 77 -6.57 19.63 2.53
CA PHE A 77 -7.31 20.85 2.83
C PHE A 77 -6.57 22.12 2.43
N SER A 78 -5.24 22.15 2.58
CA SER A 78 -4.44 23.37 2.37
C SER A 78 -3.78 23.43 0.99
N SER A 79 -3.51 22.30 0.34
CA SER A 79 -2.86 22.22 -0.97
C SER A 79 -3.47 21.10 -1.82
N PRO A 80 -4.77 21.20 -2.18
CA PRO A 80 -5.51 20.14 -2.88
C PRO A 80 -4.88 19.77 -4.23
N LYS A 81 -4.31 20.74 -4.96
CA LYS A 81 -3.62 20.51 -6.25
C LYS A 81 -2.39 19.60 -6.15
N ARG A 82 -1.92 19.32 -4.94
CA ARG A 82 -0.71 18.51 -4.69
C ARG A 82 -1.04 17.12 -4.15
N ILE A 83 -2.31 16.74 -4.21
CA ILE A 83 -2.85 15.45 -3.78
C ILE A 83 -3.29 14.63 -4.98
N PHE A 84 -3.02 13.33 -4.89
CA PHE A 84 -3.45 12.30 -5.81
C PHE A 84 -4.30 11.30 -5.04
N MET A 85 -5.57 11.19 -5.42
CA MET A 85 -6.55 10.27 -4.84
C MET A 85 -7.23 9.47 -5.94
N TYR A 86 -7.89 8.35 -5.59
CA TYR A 86 -8.57 7.46 -6.53
C TYR A 86 -7.68 6.85 -7.63
N SER A 87 -6.36 6.85 -7.45
CA SER A 87 -5.41 6.30 -8.43
C SER A 87 -5.69 4.83 -8.77
N ASN A 88 -6.22 4.06 -7.82
CA ASN A 88 -6.64 2.67 -8.02
C ASN A 88 -7.82 2.50 -9.00
N LYS A 89 -8.63 3.55 -9.21
CA LYS A 89 -9.68 3.56 -10.23
C LYS A 89 -9.16 3.93 -11.62
N LEU A 90 -8.00 4.59 -11.68
CA LEU A 90 -7.39 5.06 -12.92
C LEU A 90 -6.38 4.05 -13.51
N ILE A 91 -5.82 3.19 -12.66
CA ILE A 91 -4.83 2.20 -13.10
C ILE A 91 -5.40 1.28 -14.19
N GLY A 92 -4.63 1.08 -15.27
CA GLY A 92 -5.03 0.24 -16.40
C GLY A 92 -6.02 0.87 -17.38
N LYS A 93 -6.46 2.11 -17.15
CA LYS A 93 -7.34 2.84 -18.10
C LYS A 93 -6.52 3.62 -19.12
N SER A 94 -7.00 3.63 -20.36
CA SER A 94 -6.48 4.53 -21.40
C SER A 94 -6.96 5.96 -21.14
N PHE A 95 -6.20 6.95 -21.57
CA PHE A 95 -6.56 8.37 -21.44
C PHE A 95 -7.94 8.71 -22.05
N ASN A 96 -8.34 7.97 -23.09
CA ASN A 96 -9.62 8.16 -23.78
C ASN A 96 -10.77 7.33 -23.18
N ASP A 97 -10.56 6.65 -22.04
CA ASP A 97 -11.62 5.89 -21.37
C ASP A 97 -12.71 6.88 -20.87
N PRO A 98 -13.98 6.75 -21.29
CA PRO A 98 -15.06 7.65 -20.87
C PRO A 98 -15.21 7.75 -19.35
N PHE A 99 -14.76 6.74 -18.61
CA PHE A 99 -14.74 6.75 -17.15
C PHE A 99 -13.86 7.89 -16.59
N LEU A 100 -12.79 8.28 -17.27
CA LEU A 100 -11.93 9.39 -16.84
C LEU A 100 -12.69 10.71 -16.86
N GLU A 101 -13.50 10.96 -17.89
CA GLU A 101 -14.29 12.19 -18.01
C GLU A 101 -15.24 12.34 -16.81
N VAL A 102 -15.93 11.25 -16.45
CA VAL A 102 -16.82 11.21 -15.27
C VAL A 102 -16.03 11.37 -13.97
N CYS A 103 -14.85 10.75 -13.86
CA CYS A 103 -14.01 10.85 -12.66
C CYS A 103 -13.41 12.24 -12.48
N PHE A 104 -13.08 12.96 -13.56
CA PHE A 104 -12.59 14.33 -13.47
C PHE A 104 -13.62 15.23 -12.77
N TYR A 105 -14.92 15.10 -13.05
CA TYR A 105 -15.97 15.86 -12.37
C TYR A 105 -16.11 15.57 -10.87
N LEU A 106 -15.66 14.40 -10.39
CA LEU A 106 -15.69 14.02 -8.97
C LEU A 106 -14.39 14.37 -8.22
N LEU A 107 -13.36 14.81 -8.94
CA LEU A 107 -12.01 15.12 -8.43
C LEU A 107 -11.72 16.63 -8.36
N ILE A 108 -12.65 17.47 -8.82
CA ILE A 108 -12.66 18.95 -8.69
C ILE A 108 -13.62 19.35 -7.57
#